data_AF-A0A0A9A1R2-F1
#
_entry.id   AF-A0A0A9A1R2-F1
#
_cell.length_a   1.000
_cell.length_b   1.000
_cell.length_c   1.000
_cell.angle_alpha   90.00
_cell.angle_beta   90.00
_cell.angle_gamma   90.00
#
_symmetry.space_group_name_H-M   'P 1'
#
loop_
_entity.id
_entity.type
_entity.pdbx_description
1 polymer ?
#
loop_
_entity_poly.entity_id
_entity_poly.type
_entity_poly.pdbx_seq_one_letter_code
_entity_poly.pdbx_strand_id
1 'polypeptide(L)'
;MEHCSSVVTMLSKAGMISEAYEFMSKQTSLNSDPTILRVLLRACSVHGNTRIGDIVANRLFDLEPENEHNFVLLMRIYQNTGRLEDAENAKMLRDRGL
;
A
#
# COMPACT_ATOMS: atom_id res chain seq x y z
N MET A 1 3.32 -18.17 -11.15
CA MET A 1 3.00 -16.88 -10.51
C MET A 1 4.08 -16.42 -9.53
N GLU A 2 4.75 -17.35 -8.82
CA GLU A 2 5.80 -17.03 -7.82
C GLU A 2 6.94 -16.14 -8.34
N HIS A 3 7.33 -16.27 -9.61
CA HIS A 3 8.37 -15.41 -10.17
C HIS A 3 7.95 -13.95 -10.30
N CYS A 4 6.69 -13.67 -10.67
CA CYS A 4 6.22 -12.30 -10.84
C CYS A 4 6.00 -11.60 -9.50
N SER A 5 5.48 -12.30 -8.49
CA SER A 5 5.37 -11.77 -7.12
C SER A 5 6.74 -11.53 -6.47
N SER A 6 7.72 -12.38 -6.79
CA SER A 6 9.11 -12.19 -6.36
C SER A 6 9.71 -10.91 -6.92
N VAL A 7 9.46 -10.57 -8.20
CA VAL A 7 9.94 -9.31 -8.79
C VAL A 7 9.36 -8.10 -8.06
N VAL A 8 8.05 -8.07 -7.82
CA VAL A 8 7.41 -6.97 -7.06
C VAL A 8 8.02 -6.87 -5.66
N THR A 9 8.22 -8.00 -4.98
CA THR A 9 8.81 -8.04 -3.64
C THR A 9 10.25 -7.53 -3.63
N MET A 10 11.08 -7.92 -4.61
CA MET A 10 12.47 -7.48 -4.73
C MET A 10 12.56 -5.97 -4.97
N LEU A 11 11.81 -5.45 -5.93
CA LEU A 11 11.77 -4.01 -6.24
C LEU A 11 11.26 -3.21 -5.04
N SER A 12 10.21 -3.69 -4.36
CA SER A 12 9.67 -3.07 -3.15
C SER A 12 10.70 -2.98 -2.03
N LYS A 13 11.47 -4.06 -1.78
CA LYS A 13 12.54 -4.09 -0.76
C LYS A 13 13.72 -3.19 -1.12
N ALA A 14 13.97 -2.96 -2.40
CA ALA A 14 15.00 -2.05 -2.90
C ALA A 14 14.57 -0.57 -2.84
N GLY A 15 13.32 -0.26 -2.45
CA GLY A 15 12.77 1.10 -2.48
C GLY A 15 12.37 1.57 -3.88
N MET A 16 12.41 0.70 -4.88
CA MET A 16 12.00 0.98 -6.27
C MET A 16 10.49 0.85 -6.41
N ILE A 17 9.76 1.67 -5.66
CA ILE A 17 8.30 1.54 -5.49
C ILE A 17 7.55 1.82 -6.79
N SER A 18 7.99 2.80 -7.58
CA SER A 18 7.35 3.15 -8.85
C SER A 18 7.46 2.00 -9.85
N GLU A 19 8.65 1.41 -9.95
CA GLU A 19 8.94 0.27 -10.82
C GLU A 19 8.20 -0.98 -10.36
N ALA A 20 8.12 -1.22 -9.05
CA ALA A 20 7.36 -2.31 -8.47
C ALA A 20 5.86 -2.19 -8.83
N TYR A 21 5.30 -0.98 -8.69
CA TYR A 21 3.90 -0.69 -9.02
C TYR A 21 3.63 -0.80 -10.53
N GLU A 22 4.50 -0.28 -11.38
CA GLU A 22 4.37 -0.38 -12.84
C GLU A 22 4.45 -1.84 -13.32
N PHE A 23 5.39 -2.62 -12.78
CA PHE A 23 5.51 -4.03 -13.09
C PHE A 23 4.25 -4.81 -12.68
N MET A 24 3.75 -4.58 -11.47
CA MET A 24 2.50 -5.18 -10.99
C MET A 24 1.31 -4.77 -11.86
N SER A 25 1.17 -3.49 -12.23
CA SER A 25 0.04 -2.96 -13.00
C SER A 25 -0.06 -3.56 -14.41
N LYS A 26 1.07 -4.01 -14.97
CA LYS A 26 1.12 -4.70 -16.26
C LYS A 26 0.70 -6.18 -16.18
N GLN A 27 0.54 -6.73 -14.97
CA GLN A 27 0.19 -8.13 -14.73
C GLN A 27 -1.21 -8.23 -14.12
N THR A 28 -2.20 -8.62 -14.93
CA THR A 28 -3.62 -8.71 -14.51
C THR A 28 -3.82 -9.55 -13.25
N SER A 29 -3.08 -10.65 -13.08
CA SER A 29 -3.19 -11.52 -11.92
C SER A 29 -2.63 -10.92 -10.62
N LEU A 30 -1.65 -10.02 -10.71
CA LEU A 30 -1.06 -9.38 -9.53
C LEU A 30 -1.75 -8.07 -9.16
N ASN A 31 -2.33 -7.39 -10.14
CA ASN A 31 -2.94 -6.08 -9.95
C ASN A 31 -4.12 -6.08 -8.95
N SER A 32 -4.75 -7.24 -8.76
CA SER A 32 -5.87 -7.45 -7.83
C SER A 32 -5.53 -8.39 -6.67
N ASP A 33 -4.26 -8.75 -6.47
CA ASP A 33 -3.84 -9.63 -5.37
C ASP A 33 -3.60 -8.80 -4.09
N PRO A 34 -4.44 -8.96 -3.04
CA PRO A 34 -4.30 -8.21 -1.79
C PRO A 34 -2.96 -8.44 -1.09
N THR A 35 -2.32 -9.59 -1.31
CA THR A 35 -0.99 -9.89 -0.74
C THR A 35 0.06 -9.00 -1.37
N ILE A 36 0.02 -8.84 -2.69
CA ILE A 36 0.98 -8.01 -3.45
C ILE A 36 0.76 -6.53 -3.17
N LEU A 37 -0.50 -6.10 -3.12
CA LEU A 37 -0.86 -4.74 -2.73
C LEU A 37 -0.34 -4.45 -1.30
N ARG A 38 -0.50 -5.36 -0.34
CA ARG A 38 0.06 -5.17 1.03
C ARG A 38 1.58 -5.09 1.05
N VAL A 39 2.29 -5.86 0.21
CA VAL A 39 3.75 -5.76 0.08
C VAL A 39 4.15 -4.36 -0.38
N LEU A 40 3.48 -3.81 -1.40
CA LEU A 40 3.72 -2.44 -1.88
C LEU A 40 3.36 -1.40 -0.82
N LEU A 41 2.23 -1.53 -0.13
CA LEU A 41 1.80 -0.60 0.90
C LEU A 41 2.80 -0.54 2.06
N ARG A 42 3.29 -1.71 2.51
CA ARG A 42 4.36 -1.80 3.51
C ARG A 42 5.63 -1.10 3.02
N ALA A 43 6.04 -1.32 1.78
CA ALA A 43 7.22 -0.68 1.22
C ALA A 43 7.05 0.85 1.13
N CYS A 44 5.87 1.34 0.75
CA CYS A 44 5.53 2.76 0.80
C CYS A 44 5.67 3.33 2.22
N SER A 45 5.25 2.58 3.25
CA SER A 45 5.39 3.00 4.65
C SER A 45 6.84 3.11 5.11
N VAL A 46 7.73 2.25 4.59
CA VAL A 46 9.15 2.24 4.92
C VAL A 46 9.92 3.33 4.16
N HIS A 47 9.60 3.52 2.88
CA HIS A 47 10.34 4.41 1.99
C HIS A 47 9.69 5.79 1.79
N GLY A 48 8.55 6.05 2.43
CA GLY A 48 7.88 7.36 2.40
C GLY A 48 7.23 7.70 1.05
N ASN A 49 6.82 6.71 0.25
CA ASN A 49 6.16 6.98 -1.04
C ASN A 49 4.64 7.14 -0.84
N THR A 50 4.20 8.35 -0.52
CA THR A 50 2.78 8.58 -0.24
C THR A 50 1.88 8.41 -1.46
N ARG A 51 2.32 8.85 -2.64
CA ARG A 51 1.48 8.79 -3.86
C ARG A 51 1.05 7.36 -4.19
N ILE A 52 1.98 6.41 -4.19
CA ILE A 52 1.65 5.00 -4.47
C ILE A 52 0.98 4.37 -3.26
N GLY A 53 1.37 4.79 -2.04
CA GLY A 53 0.71 4.41 -0.80
C GLY A 53 -0.81 4.61 -0.83
N ASP A 54 -1.25 5.82 -1.20
CA ASP A 54 -2.67 6.19 -1.25
C ASP A 54 -3.43 5.33 -2.28
N ILE A 55 -2.85 5.14 -3.47
CA ILE A 55 -3.45 4.33 -4.54
C ILE A 55 -3.64 2.88 -4.09
N VAL A 56 -2.60 2.28 -3.51
CA VAL A 56 -2.61 0.88 -3.11
C VAL A 56 -3.49 0.67 -1.87
N ALA A 57 -3.50 1.61 -0.93
CA ALA A 57 -4.38 1.56 0.24
C ALA A 57 -5.87 1.60 -0.17
N ASN A 58 -6.26 2.52 -1.06
CA ASN A 58 -7.65 2.60 -1.53
C ASN A 58 -8.10 1.28 -2.19
N ARG A 59 -7.26 0.68 -3.04
CA ARG A 59 -7.57 -0.63 -3.62
C ARG A 59 -7.71 -1.73 -2.58
N LEU A 60 -6.89 -1.70 -1.53
CA LEU A 60 -6.99 -2.65 -0.43
C LEU A 60 -8.26 -2.44 0.40
N PHE A 61 -8.74 -1.22 0.54
CA PHE A 61 -10.04 -0.95 1.19
C PHE A 61 -11.21 -1.45 0.34
N ASP A 62 -11.12 -1.36 -0.99
CA ASP A 62 -12.13 -1.94 -1.88
C ASP A 62 -12.16 -3.48 -1.81
N LEU A 63 -11.00 -4.12 -1.62
CA LEU A 63 -10.85 -5.59 -1.62
C LEU A 63 -11.05 -6.23 -0.23
N GLU A 64 -10.53 -5.59 0.81
CA GLU A 64 -10.49 -6.09 2.19
C GLU A 64 -10.83 -4.95 3.18
N PRO A 65 -12.07 -4.42 3.17
CA PRO A 65 -12.45 -3.25 3.99
C PRO A 65 -12.30 -3.51 5.50
N GLU A 66 -12.47 -4.75 5.94
CA GLU A 66 -12.35 -5.16 7.35
C GLU A 66 -10.90 -5.35 7.81
N ASN A 67 -9.91 -5.25 6.91
CA ASN A 67 -8.52 -5.47 7.25
C ASN A 67 -7.86 -4.20 7.81
N GLU A 68 -8.00 -4.02 9.13
CA GLU A 68 -7.44 -2.89 9.88
C GLU A 68 -5.94 -2.68 9.68
N HIS A 69 -5.19 -3.73 9.34
CA HIS A 69 -3.75 -3.62 9.08
C HIS A 69 -3.44 -2.65 7.94
N ASN A 70 -4.30 -2.57 6.93
CA ASN A 70 -4.15 -1.67 5.78
C ASN A 70 -4.24 -0.20 6.24
N PHE A 71 -5.14 0.11 7.17
CA PHE A 71 -5.25 1.44 7.77
C PHE A 71 -4.01 1.81 8.59
N VAL A 72 -3.46 0.87 9.37
CA VAL A 72 -2.25 1.11 10.15
C VAL A 72 -1.06 1.44 9.26
N LEU A 73 -0.90 0.73 8.14
CA LEU A 73 0.17 1.01 7.18
C LEU A 73 -0.01 2.38 6.50
N LEU A 74 -1.23 2.76 6.13
CA LEU A 74 -1.51 4.08 5.53
C LEU A 74 -1.23 5.22 6.51
N MET A 75 -1.69 5.12 7.76
CA MET A 75 -1.37 6.11 8.79
C MET A 75 0.14 6.24 9.00
N ARG A 76 0.88 5.12 8.98
CA ARG A 76 2.33 5.14 9.11
C ARG A 76 3.01 5.86 7.94
N ILE A 77 2.51 5.70 6.71
CA ILE A 77 2.98 6.46 5.55
C ILE A 77 2.83 7.95 5.82
N TYR A 78 1.64 8.39 6.22
CA TYR A 78 1.35 9.79 6.49
C TYR A 78 2.19 10.36 7.64
N GLN A 79 2.37 9.62 8.73
CA GLN A 79 3.24 10.01 9.83
C GLN A 79 4.70 10.17 9.38
N ASN A 80 5.21 9.21 8.62
CA ASN A 80 6.60 9.21 8.16
C ASN A 80 6.90 10.32 7.15
N THR A 81 5.89 10.81 6.42
CA THR A 81 6.04 11.91 5.46
C THR A 81 5.57 13.28 5.98
N GLY A 82 5.22 13.38 7.26
CA GLY A 82 4.79 14.62 7.89
C GLY A 82 3.36 15.07 7.56
N ARG A 83 2.57 14.21 6.90
CA ARG A 83 1.15 14.44 6.57
C ARG A 83 0.25 14.12 7.77
N LEU A 84 0.47 14.77 8.90
CA LEU A 84 -0.19 14.44 10.17
C LEU A 84 -1.72 14.59 10.11
N GLU A 85 -2.22 15.59 9.40
CA GLU A 85 -3.67 15.79 9.19
C GLU A 85 -4.31 14.60 8.47
N ASP A 86 -3.66 14.06 7.44
CA ASP A 86 -4.14 12.88 6.72
C ASP A 86 -4.10 11.63 7.60
N ALA A 87 -3.12 11.51 8.50
CA ALA A 87 -3.07 10.44 9.49
C ALA A 87 -4.24 10.51 10.48
N GLU A 88 -4.60 11.71 10.95
CA GLU A 88 -5.75 11.93 11.83
C GLU A 88 -7.07 11.63 11.10
N ASN A 89 -7.23 12.08 9.86
CA ASN A 89 -8.40 11.80 9.04
C ASN A 89 -8.57 10.30 8.79
N ALA A 90 -7.50 9.60 8.41
CA ALA A 90 -7.52 8.14 8.23
C ALA A 90 -7.87 7.39 9.53
N LYS A 91 -7.39 7.90 10.67
CA LYS A 91 -7.74 7.36 11.99
C LYS A 91 -9.23 7.54 12.30
N MET A 92 -9.78 8.73 12.03
CA MET A 92 -11.20 9.03 12.25
C MET A 92 -12.12 8.18 11.36
N LEU A 93 -11.72 7.93 10.10
CA LEU A 93 -12.48 7.06 9.19
C LEU A 93 -12.57 5.63 9.75
N ARG A 94 -11.43 5.05 10.13
CA ARG A 94 -11.36 3.73 10.77
C ARG A 94 -12.23 3.65 12.02
N ASP A 95 -12.10 4.64 12.93
CA ASP A 95 -12.83 4.64 14.21
C ASP A 95 -14.36 4.77 14.01
N ARG A 96 -14.81 5.23 12.83
CA ARG A 96 -16.23 5.31 12.44
C ARG A 96 -16.74 4.06 11.72
N GLY A 97 -15.88 3.05 11.49
CA GLY A 97 -16.26 1.79 10.82
C GLY A 97 -16.56 1.93 9.33
N LEU A 98 -15.92 2.91 8.66
CA LEU A 98 -16.06 3.17 7.23
C LEU A 98 -14.70 3.15 6.53
#